data_AF-A0A9X8VKC7-F1
#
_entry.id   AF-A0A9X8VKC7-F1
#
_cell.length_a   1.000
_cell.length_b   1.000
_cell.length_c   1.000
_cell.angle_alpha   90.00
_cell.angle_beta   90.00
_cell.angle_gamma   90.00
#
_symmetry.space_group_name_H-M   'P 1'
#
loop_
_entity.id
_entity.type
_entity.pdbx_description
1 polymer ?
#
loop_
_entity_poly.entity_id
_entity_poly.type
_entity_poly.pdbx_seq_one_letter_code
_entity_poly.pdbx_strand_id
1 'polypeptide(L)'
;DAKNFQVMLDFCDKTISKAVLGGTLTSQADGQTSTNALGGRDNEVRHDLMTSDAKQLASTITRDVLYPLLVLNGYQVDPRRMPNFAFDTRELLDLKLFSESLPTLVDIMDIPAAWAYEKSGIPVPEEGEAILRRP
;
A
#
# COMPACT_ATOMS: atom_id res chain seq x y z
N ASP A 1 -39.75 -24.70 -4.01
CA ASP A 1 -39.08 -23.78 -4.95
C ASP A 1 -38.42 -22.52 -4.39
N ALA A 2 -38.51 -22.16 -3.11
CA ALA A 2 -37.76 -21.01 -2.57
C ALA A 2 -36.23 -21.23 -2.44
N LYS A 3 -35.80 -22.48 -2.20
CA LYS A 3 -34.37 -22.82 -2.01
C LYS A 3 -33.50 -22.54 -3.24
N ASN A 4 -34.03 -22.74 -4.45
CA ASN A 4 -33.26 -22.52 -5.68
C ASN A 4 -32.98 -21.03 -5.91
N PHE A 5 -33.94 -20.16 -5.58
CA PHE A 5 -33.74 -18.71 -5.66
C PHE A 5 -32.74 -18.22 -4.61
N GLN A 6 -32.76 -18.79 -3.40
CA GLN A 6 -31.79 -18.44 -2.36
C GLN A 6 -30.36 -18.80 -2.78
N VAL A 7 -30.14 -19.99 -3.38
CA VAL A 7 -28.83 -20.38 -3.89
C VAL A 7 -28.32 -19.44 -4.99
N MET A 8 -29.22 -18.98 -5.87
CA MET A 8 -28.87 -18.02 -6.91
C MET A 8 -28.48 -16.66 -6.31
N LEU A 9 -29.26 -16.16 -5.35
CA LEU A 9 -28.97 -14.89 -4.68
C LEU A 9 -27.63 -14.95 -3.93
N ASP A 10 -27.39 -16.01 -3.18
CA ASP A 10 -26.12 -16.22 -2.47
C ASP A 10 -24.94 -16.27 -3.46
N PHE A 11 -25.11 -16.91 -4.62
CA PHE A 11 -24.06 -16.92 -5.64
C PHE A 11 -23.77 -15.52 -6.20
N CYS A 12 -24.82 -14.74 -6.49
CA CYS A 12 -24.69 -13.38 -7.00
C CYS A 12 -23.96 -12.47 -6.00
N ASP A 13 -24.38 -12.45 -4.73
CA ASP A 13 -23.77 -11.62 -3.69
C ASP A 13 -22.31 -11.98 -3.45
N LYS A 14 -22.01 -13.28 -3.45
CA LYS A 14 -20.63 -13.76 -3.31
C LYS A 14 -19.74 -13.39 -4.49
N THR A 15 -20.30 -13.30 -5.69
CA THR A 15 -19.57 -12.91 -6.91
C THR A 15 -19.28 -11.42 -6.94
N ILE A 16 -20.23 -10.59 -6.50
CA ILE A 16 -20.05 -9.14 -6.40
C ILE A 16 -18.90 -8.81 -5.44
N SER A 17 -18.84 -9.48 -4.28
CA SER A 17 -17.76 -9.25 -3.29
C SER A 17 -16.37 -9.51 -3.89
N LYS A 18 -16.24 -10.56 -4.69
CA LYS A 18 -14.97 -10.89 -5.39
C LYS A 18 -14.64 -9.90 -6.49
N ALA A 19 -15.65 -9.47 -7.26
CA ALA A 19 -15.45 -8.54 -8.36
C ALA A 19 -15.01 -7.15 -7.89
N VAL A 20 -15.57 -6.67 -6.77
CA VAL A 20 -15.30 -5.33 -6.24
C VAL A 20 -14.10 -5.33 -5.30
N LEU A 21 -14.05 -6.26 -4.35
CA LEU A 21 -13.07 -6.24 -3.28
C LEU A 21 -11.87 -7.17 -3.54
N GLY A 22 -11.97 -8.06 -4.53
CA GLY A 22 -10.92 -9.00 -4.88
C GLY A 22 -10.71 -10.14 -3.88
N GLY A 23 -11.50 -10.18 -2.81
CA GLY A 23 -11.41 -11.16 -1.72
C GLY A 23 -12.78 -11.58 -1.21
N THR A 24 -12.81 -12.52 -0.28
CA THR A 24 -14.07 -13.07 0.27
C THR A 24 -14.20 -12.93 1.78
N LEU A 25 -13.11 -12.68 2.51
CA LEU A 25 -13.10 -12.82 3.96
C LEU A 25 -13.88 -11.72 4.70
N THR A 26 -13.84 -10.47 4.22
CA THR A 26 -14.56 -9.34 4.85
C THR A 26 -16.07 -9.38 4.62
N SER A 27 -16.53 -10.08 3.58
CA SER A 27 -17.96 -10.16 3.20
C SER A 27 -18.58 -11.54 3.46
N GLN A 28 -17.77 -12.59 3.58
CA GLN A 28 -18.19 -13.99 3.76
C GLN A 28 -17.39 -14.66 4.88
N ALA A 29 -17.31 -14.02 6.05
CA ALA A 29 -16.81 -14.67 7.26
C ALA A 29 -17.84 -15.71 7.76
N ASP A 30 -18.05 -16.77 6.97
CA ASP A 30 -18.81 -17.93 7.40
C ASP A 30 -17.91 -18.74 8.34
N GLY A 31 -18.37 -18.95 9.56
CA GLY A 31 -17.55 -19.36 10.68
C GLY A 31 -16.76 -20.65 10.45
N GLN A 32 -15.55 -20.65 11.00
CA GLN A 32 -14.66 -21.79 11.26
C GLN A 32 -13.73 -22.25 10.12
N THR A 33 -12.42 -22.13 10.44
CA THR A 33 -11.33 -23.00 9.93
C THR A 33 -10.72 -22.69 8.55
N SER A 34 -10.44 -21.42 8.21
CA SER A 34 -9.43 -21.06 7.18
C SER A 34 -9.01 -19.58 7.17
N THR A 35 -9.18 -18.86 8.28
CA THR A 35 -9.18 -17.39 8.32
C THR A 35 -7.80 -16.72 8.28
N ASN A 36 -6.73 -17.40 8.68
CA ASN A 36 -5.41 -16.74 8.82
C ASN A 36 -4.64 -16.63 7.49
N ALA A 37 -4.60 -17.70 6.69
CA ALA A 37 -3.92 -17.69 5.40
C ALA A 37 -4.71 -16.91 4.33
N LEU A 38 -6.05 -16.94 4.42
CA LEU A 38 -6.92 -16.21 3.51
C LEU A 38 -6.94 -14.71 3.82
N GLY A 39 -6.85 -14.33 5.11
CA GLY A 39 -6.76 -12.92 5.51
C GLY A 39 -5.50 -12.21 5.04
N GLY A 40 -4.36 -12.94 4.98
CA GLY A 40 -3.13 -12.42 4.40
C GLY A 40 -3.30 -12.08 2.91
N ARG A 41 -3.83 -13.03 2.11
CA ARG A 41 -4.08 -12.82 0.68
C ARG A 41 -5.09 -11.69 0.41
N ASP A 42 -6.17 -11.60 1.19
CA ASP A 42 -7.15 -10.52 1.04
C ASP A 42 -6.57 -9.14 1.43
N ASN A 43 -5.52 -9.11 2.26
CA ASN A 43 -4.80 -7.87 2.56
C ASN A 43 -3.88 -7.46 1.42
N GLU A 44 -3.15 -8.40 0.81
CA GLU A 44 -2.33 -8.17 -0.38
C GLU A 44 -3.18 -7.63 -1.54
N VAL A 45 -4.33 -8.26 -1.82
CA VAL A 45 -5.23 -7.81 -2.90
C VAL A 45 -5.79 -6.41 -2.64
N ARG A 46 -6.14 -6.08 -1.38
CA ARG A 46 -6.57 -4.73 -1.02
C ARG A 46 -5.46 -3.70 -1.20
N HIS A 47 -4.23 -4.07 -0.87
CA HIS A 47 -3.07 -3.19 -1.07
C HIS A 47 -2.77 -2.96 -2.55
N ASP A 48 -2.86 -4.00 -3.38
CA ASP A 48 -2.72 -3.89 -4.84
C ASP A 48 -3.79 -2.98 -5.45
N LEU A 49 -5.04 -3.14 -5.02
CA LEU A 49 -6.16 -2.31 -5.48
C LEU A 49 -5.95 -0.84 -5.06
N MET A 50 -5.61 -0.60 -3.79
CA MET A 50 -5.28 0.72 -3.28
C MET A 50 -4.13 1.36 -4.07
N THR A 51 -3.08 0.58 -4.37
CA THR A 51 -1.92 1.06 -5.13
C THR A 51 -2.30 1.41 -6.58
N SER A 52 -3.16 0.60 -7.20
CA SER A 52 -3.69 0.87 -8.53
C SER A 52 -4.53 2.16 -8.55
N ASP A 53 -5.43 2.33 -7.58
CA ASP A 53 -6.27 3.52 -7.46
C ASP A 53 -5.41 4.78 -7.18
N ALA A 54 -4.42 4.67 -6.30
CA ALA A 54 -3.48 5.74 -6.03
C ALA A 54 -2.73 6.19 -7.30
N LYS A 55 -2.28 5.25 -8.15
CA LYS A 55 -1.65 5.58 -9.45
C LYS A 55 -2.59 6.31 -10.39
N GLN A 56 -3.86 5.89 -10.47
CA GLN A 56 -4.87 6.54 -11.31
C GLN A 56 -5.18 7.97 -10.82
N LEU A 57 -5.32 8.16 -9.50
CA LEU A 57 -5.53 9.46 -8.89
C LEU A 57 -4.30 10.37 -9.08
N ALA A 58 -3.10 9.83 -8.92
CA ALA A 58 -1.85 10.56 -9.12
C ALA A 58 -1.70 11.09 -10.56
N SER A 59 -2.07 10.27 -11.55
CA SER A 59 -2.13 10.69 -12.95
C SER A 59 -3.13 11.82 -13.17
N THR A 60 -4.31 11.73 -12.54
CA THR A 60 -5.36 12.75 -12.62
C THR A 60 -4.91 14.07 -11.99
N ILE A 61 -4.31 14.03 -10.79
CA ILE A 61 -3.77 15.22 -10.12
C ILE A 61 -2.68 15.87 -10.97
N THR A 62 -1.77 15.07 -11.54
CA THR A 62 -0.70 15.57 -12.40
C THR A 62 -1.26 16.29 -13.63
N ARG A 63 -2.23 15.66 -14.31
CA ARG A 63 -2.84 16.20 -15.54
C ARG A 63 -3.72 17.42 -15.29
N ASP A 64 -4.56 17.38 -14.26
CA ASP A 64 -5.66 18.35 -14.09
C ASP A 64 -5.34 19.45 -13.08
N VAL A 65 -4.32 19.27 -12.24
CA VAL A 65 -3.92 20.27 -11.23
C VAL A 65 -2.50 20.76 -11.49
N LEU A 66 -1.52 19.85 -11.54
CA LEU A 66 -0.12 20.24 -11.63
C LEU A 66 0.22 20.89 -12.98
N TYR A 67 -0.24 20.30 -14.09
CA TYR A 67 0.01 20.85 -15.42
C TYR A 67 -0.61 22.25 -15.59
N PRO A 68 -1.90 22.49 -15.28
CA PRO A 68 -2.47 23.84 -15.36
C PRO A 68 -1.76 24.87 -14.46
N LEU A 69 -1.31 24.48 -13.27
CA LEU A 69 -0.55 25.36 -12.39
C LEU A 69 0.80 25.76 -13.01
N LEU A 70 1.52 24.83 -13.65
CA LEU A 70 2.77 25.15 -14.36
C LEU A 70 2.52 26.13 -15.51
N VAL A 71 1.49 25.88 -16.32
CA VAL A 71 1.12 26.75 -17.44
C VAL A 71 0.71 28.14 -16.96
N LEU A 72 -0.10 28.22 -15.89
CA LEU A 72 -0.50 29.49 -15.29
C LEU A 72 0.70 30.31 -14.79
N ASN A 73 1.71 29.64 -14.25
CA ASN A 73 2.95 30.27 -13.80
C ASN A 73 3.93 30.58 -14.97
N GLY A 74 3.51 30.43 -16.22
CA GLY A 74 4.28 30.80 -17.41
C GLY A 74 5.30 29.75 -17.87
N TYR A 75 5.28 28.54 -17.30
CA TYR A 75 6.15 27.46 -17.74
C TYR A 75 5.58 26.76 -18.98
N GLN A 76 6.40 26.62 -20.02
CA GLN A 76 6.10 25.80 -21.19
C GLN A 76 6.88 24.49 -21.08
N VAL A 77 6.26 23.50 -20.42
CA VAL A 77 6.88 22.19 -20.18
C VAL A 77 6.20 21.14 -21.05
N ASP A 78 7.01 20.32 -21.73
CA ASP A 78 6.51 19.11 -22.40
C ASP A 78 5.81 18.22 -21.36
N PRO A 79 4.55 17.81 -21.56
CA PRO A 79 3.84 16.90 -20.65
C PRO A 79 4.58 15.59 -20.36
N ARG A 80 5.53 15.18 -21.21
CA ARG A 80 6.36 13.98 -20.99
C ARG A 80 7.54 14.22 -20.04
N ARG A 81 7.86 15.47 -19.73
CA ARG A 81 9.02 15.89 -18.92
C ARG A 81 8.63 16.73 -17.70
N MET A 82 7.33 16.91 -17.46
CA MET A 82 6.86 17.58 -16.26
C MET A 82 7.03 16.69 -15.02
N PRO A 83 7.12 17.28 -13.81
CA PRO A 83 7.05 16.51 -12.58
C PRO A 83 5.72 15.73 -12.51
N ASN A 84 5.76 14.54 -11.93
CA ASN A 84 4.58 13.73 -11.71
C ASN A 84 4.30 13.67 -10.21
N PHE A 85 3.03 13.81 -9.84
CA PHE A 85 2.60 13.49 -8.48
C PHE A 85 2.64 11.97 -8.30
N ALA A 86 3.07 11.51 -7.12
CA ALA A 86 3.06 10.09 -6.75
C ALA A 86 2.72 9.96 -5.27
N PHE A 87 1.83 9.02 -4.94
CA PHE A 87 1.59 8.63 -3.55
C PHE A 87 2.67 7.65 -3.10
N ASP A 88 3.05 7.72 -1.83
CA ASP A 88 3.83 6.67 -1.19
C ASP A 88 2.89 5.51 -0.81
N THR A 89 2.91 4.46 -1.63
CA THR A 89 2.11 3.25 -1.41
C THR A 89 2.96 2.09 -0.93
N ARG A 90 4.15 2.34 -0.35
CA ARG A 90 4.98 1.27 0.18
C ARG A 90 4.26 0.57 1.33
N GLU A 91 4.30 -0.76 1.36
CA GLU A 91 3.89 -1.50 2.55
C GLU A 91 4.83 -1.13 3.71
N LEU A 92 4.25 -0.74 4.84
CA LEU A 92 5.01 -0.49 6.05
C LEU A 92 5.72 -1.79 6.41
N LEU A 93 7.05 -1.74 6.39
CA LEU A 93 7.89 -2.86 6.77
C LEU A 93 7.49 -3.32 8.18
N ASP A 94 7.34 -4.63 8.37
CA ASP A 94 7.14 -5.16 9.72
C ASP A 94 8.40 -4.86 10.54
N LEU A 95 8.33 -3.79 11.33
CA LEU A 95 9.44 -3.30 12.14
C LEU A 95 9.96 -4.38 13.09
N LYS A 96 9.13 -5.35 13.48
CA LYS A 96 9.55 -6.47 14.30
C LYS A 96 10.48 -7.38 13.51
N LEU A 97 10.02 -7.87 12.36
CA LEU A 97 10.82 -8.74 11.48
C LEU A 97 12.09 -8.03 10.98
N PHE A 98 11.99 -6.73 10.70
CA PHE A 98 13.13 -5.89 10.36
C PHE A 98 14.14 -5.79 11.51
N SER A 99 13.69 -5.51 12.73
CA SER A 99 14.57 -5.40 13.90
C SER A 99 15.26 -6.71 14.28
N GLU A 100 14.61 -7.85 14.01
CA GLU A 100 15.15 -9.18 14.29
C GLU A 100 16.14 -9.64 13.20
N SER A 101 15.91 -9.28 11.93
CA SER A 101 16.74 -9.69 10.79
C SER A 101 17.89 -8.74 10.46
N LEU A 102 17.77 -7.44 10.76
CA LEU A 102 18.81 -6.48 10.44
C LEU A 102 20.17 -6.79 11.10
N PRO A 103 20.24 -7.22 12.39
CA PRO A 103 21.52 -7.57 13.00
C PRO A 103 22.23 -8.72 12.27
N THR A 104 21.50 -9.77 11.88
CA THR A 104 22.09 -10.93 11.20
C THR A 104 22.52 -10.60 9.76
N LEU A 105 21.83 -9.67 9.09
CA LEU A 105 22.23 -9.18 7.78
C LEU A 105 23.50 -8.33 7.83
N VAL A 106 23.64 -7.48 8.86
CA VAL A 106 24.84 -6.65 9.08
C VAL A 106 26.10 -7.51 9.30
N ASP A 107 25.96 -8.70 9.88
CA ASP A 107 27.08 -9.64 10.07
C ASP A 107 27.60 -10.25 8.76
N ILE A 108 26.79 -10.27 7.68
CA ILE A 108 27.09 -10.97 6.42
C ILE A 108 27.32 -9.99 5.26
N MET A 109 26.83 -8.76 5.34
CA MET A 109 26.99 -7.74 4.29
C MET A 109 27.03 -6.30 4.83
N ASP A 110 27.73 -5.42 4.12
CA ASP A 110 27.78 -3.99 4.43
C ASP A 110 26.50 -3.27 3.95
N ILE A 111 25.76 -2.66 4.89
CA ILE A 111 24.49 -1.98 4.62
C ILE A 111 24.62 -0.49 4.98
N PRO A 112 24.31 0.45 4.06
CA PRO A 112 24.28 1.87 4.39
C PRO A 112 23.25 2.20 5.46
N ALA A 113 23.62 2.97 6.50
CA ALA A 113 22.69 3.39 7.55
C ALA A 113 21.48 4.18 7.00
N ALA A 114 21.70 5.02 5.98
CA ALA A 114 20.64 5.77 5.31
C ALA A 114 19.55 4.86 4.71
N TRP A 115 19.93 3.69 4.19
CA TRP A 115 18.98 2.71 3.67
C TRP A 115 18.10 2.12 4.80
N ALA A 116 18.67 1.89 5.98
CA ALA A 116 17.92 1.38 7.12
C ALA A 116 16.88 2.39 7.65
N TYR A 117 17.23 3.68 7.67
CA TYR A 117 16.28 4.76 7.98
C TYR A 117 15.16 4.86 6.95
N GLU A 118 15.49 4.84 5.65
CA GLU A 118 14.50 4.89 4.57
C GLU A 118 13.54 3.68 4.63
N LYS A 119 14.07 2.48 4.90
CA LYS A 119 13.27 1.26 4.98
C LYS A 119 12.44 1.14 6.25
N SER A 120 12.93 1.64 7.38
CA SER A 120 12.17 1.67 8.64
C SER A 120 11.15 2.82 8.69
N GLY A 121 11.26 3.82 7.81
CA GLY A 121 10.45 5.03 7.85
C GLY A 121 10.80 5.96 9.02
N ILE A 122 11.87 5.66 9.76
CA ILE A 122 12.38 6.51 10.85
C ILE A 122 13.27 7.58 10.20
N PRO A 123 13.03 8.88 10.46
CA PRO A 123 13.90 9.93 9.95
C PRO A 123 15.29 9.87 10.57
N VAL A 124 16.29 10.33 9.83
CA VAL A 124 17.63 10.55 10.37
C VAL A 124 17.54 11.71 11.37
N PRO A 125 18.00 11.55 12.62
CA PRO A 125 17.91 12.61 13.62
C PRO A 125 18.76 13.81 13.22
N GLU A 126 18.22 15.01 13.40
CA GLU A 126 18.98 16.26 13.21
C GLU A 126 19.92 16.54 14.40
N GLU A 127 20.91 17.42 14.18
CA GLU A 127 21.89 17.75 15.21
C GLU A 127 21.21 18.41 16.43
N GLY A 128 21.22 17.71 17.57
CA GLY A 128 20.59 18.17 18.81
C GLY A 128 19.17 17.66 19.06
N GLU A 129 18.61 16.82 18.17
CA GLU A 129 17.29 16.23 18.37
C GLU A 129 17.29 15.15 19.47
N ALA A 130 16.22 15.09 20.26
CA ALA A 130 16.08 14.12 21.33
C ALA A 130 15.87 12.70 20.76
N ILE A 131 16.92 11.87 20.83
CA ILE A 131 16.88 10.49 20.36
C ILE A 131 16.35 9.51 21.42
N LEU A 132 15.50 8.57 20.98
CA LEU A 132 15.07 7.45 21.81
C LEU A 132 16.26 6.51 22.04
N ARG A 133 16.59 6.25 23.31
CA ARG A 133 17.59 5.25 23.73
C ARG A 133 16.91 4.19 24.59
N ARG A 134 17.34 2.94 24.45
CA ARG A 134 17.00 1.92 25.45
C ARG A 134 17.67 2.30 26.78
N PRO A 135 17.00 2.08 27.93
CA PRO A 135 17.61 2.26 29.24
C PRO A 135 18.79 1.31 29.45
#